data_AF-A0A928QAU3-F1
#
_entry.id   AF-A0A928QAU3-F1
#
_cell.length_a   1.000
_cell.length_b   1.000
_cell.length_c   1.000
_cell.angle_alpha   90.00
_cell.angle_beta   90.00
_cell.angle_gamma   90.00
#
_symmetry.space_group_name_H-M   'P 1'
#
loop_
_entity.id
_entity.type
_entity.pdbx_description
1 polymer ?
#
loop_
_entity_poly.entity_id
_entity_poly.type
_entity_poly.pdbx_seq_one_letter_code
_entity_poly.pdbx_strand_id
1 'polypeptide(L)'
;MKKFISLLMSAIISAASVPAAVSAENYSANCTYTIKILDSTKKTAEITSAQNVGESLVIPQKIDGCTVVSIDDKAFFGCTELASVTFPDTLKTIGANAFAGCFSLKDVKLPDSVTEVGKGCFMSCTELESADLGKGVSVVPENCFYACTALNSFDFTNITELGTQSFYGCAELSGSYIPSSVTAFGEDSLGKHYSIRNGGTETISGFALRCDGNSAAEKYINSNNIRRIYDGGDADLDGKITSADAALVLQEYASLSGGNKLSFTEKQRVQADINTDGKINASDSAIILMIYAGEQSA
;
A
#
# COMPACT_ATOMS: atom_id res chain seq x y z
N MET A 1 16.33 3.75 76.09
CA MET A 1 16.18 2.27 76.08
C MET A 1 16.95 1.71 74.89
N LYS A 2 17.88 0.76 75.16
CA LYS A 2 18.37 -0.39 74.36
C LYS A 2 18.21 -0.34 72.80
N LYS A 3 19.26 -0.34 71.95
CA LYS A 3 20.29 -1.35 71.55
C LYS A 3 20.02 -1.95 70.14
N PHE A 4 20.90 -1.68 69.16
CA PHE A 4 21.64 -2.56 68.21
C PHE A 4 20.99 -3.71 67.37
N ILE A 5 21.51 -3.85 66.12
CA ILE A 5 21.65 -5.04 65.20
C ILE A 5 20.37 -5.38 64.36
N SER A 6 20.34 -5.67 63.04
CA SER A 6 21.22 -6.40 62.10
C SER A 6 20.90 -6.10 60.61
N LEU A 7 21.92 -6.33 59.79
CA LEU A 7 22.01 -6.53 58.33
C LEU A 7 21.11 -7.67 57.79
N LEU A 8 20.58 -7.57 56.54
CA LEU A 8 20.80 -8.52 55.41
C LEU A 8 19.85 -8.30 54.21
N MET A 9 20.44 -8.42 53.02
CA MET A 9 19.82 -8.55 51.70
C MET A 9 18.70 -9.60 51.67
N SER A 10 17.64 -9.33 50.91
CA SER A 10 16.89 -10.37 50.19
C SER A 10 16.22 -9.72 48.99
N ALA A 11 16.77 -9.99 47.81
CA ALA A 11 16.08 -9.79 46.55
C ALA A 11 14.84 -10.71 46.54
N ILE A 12 13.66 -10.12 46.41
CA ILE A 12 12.47 -10.84 45.99
C ILE A 12 12.15 -10.30 44.59
N ILE A 13 12.53 -11.11 43.60
CA ILE A 13 11.93 -11.10 42.27
C ILE A 13 10.46 -11.42 42.51
N SER A 14 9.61 -10.39 42.48
CA SER A 14 8.17 -10.56 42.37
C SER A 14 7.81 -10.19 40.94
N ALA A 15 7.16 -11.14 40.28
CA ALA A 15 6.73 -11.06 38.89
C ALA A 15 6.15 -9.68 38.59
N ALA A 16 6.62 -9.06 37.50
CA ALA A 16 5.94 -7.91 36.92
C ALA A 16 4.49 -8.32 36.66
N SER A 17 3.60 -7.90 37.55
CA SER A 17 2.17 -7.99 37.36
C SER A 17 1.87 -7.31 36.03
N VAL A 18 1.17 -8.01 35.14
CA VAL A 18 0.50 -7.43 33.98
C VAL A 18 -0.14 -6.11 34.45
N PRO A 19 0.22 -4.94 33.89
CA PRO A 19 -0.45 -3.72 34.27
C PRO A 19 -1.95 -3.91 34.01
N ALA A 20 -2.75 -3.66 35.04
CA ALA A 20 -4.20 -3.74 34.94
C ALA A 20 -4.67 -2.92 33.73
N ALA A 21 -5.55 -3.50 32.91
CA ALA A 21 -6.29 -2.78 31.90
C ALA A 21 -7.04 -1.64 32.59
N VAL A 22 -6.53 -0.41 32.44
CA VAL A 22 -7.21 0.80 32.89
C VAL A 22 -8.17 1.17 31.75
N SER A 23 -9.47 1.13 32.02
CA SER A 23 -10.51 1.52 31.07
C SER A 23 -10.63 3.03 31.06
N ALA A 24 -10.31 3.64 29.92
CA ALA A 24 -10.33 5.09 29.74
C ALA A 24 -11.64 5.59 29.13
N GLU A 25 -11.93 6.85 29.47
CA GLU A 25 -13.13 7.66 29.24
C GLU A 25 -13.58 7.74 27.76
N ASN A 26 -14.87 8.02 27.54
CA ASN A 26 -15.59 7.94 26.26
C ASN A 26 -15.02 8.85 25.14
N TYR A 27 -14.40 8.28 24.11
CA TYR A 27 -14.02 8.97 22.87
C TYR A 27 -14.71 8.27 21.67
N SER A 28 -15.62 8.97 20.99
CA SER A 28 -16.85 8.43 20.36
C SER A 28 -17.77 7.81 21.43
N ALA A 29 -19.08 8.10 21.40
CA ALA A 29 -19.93 8.12 22.61
C ALA A 29 -19.94 6.88 23.53
N ASN A 30 -19.37 5.72 23.14
CA ASN A 30 -19.20 4.54 23.99
C ASN A 30 -17.90 3.73 23.77
N CYS A 31 -16.96 4.16 22.90
CA CYS A 31 -15.77 3.36 22.64
C CYS A 31 -14.81 3.40 23.84
N THR A 32 -14.35 2.23 24.26
CA THR A 32 -13.39 2.07 25.37
C THR A 32 -12.09 1.50 24.84
N TYR A 33 -10.97 2.12 25.21
CA TYR A 33 -9.64 1.65 24.85
C TYR A 33 -8.97 0.98 26.05
N THR A 34 -8.25 -0.11 25.76
CA THR A 34 -7.19 -0.60 26.65
C THR A 34 -5.85 -0.13 26.11
N ILE A 35 -5.02 0.45 26.99
CA ILE A 35 -3.70 0.93 26.61
C ILE A 35 -2.57 0.28 27.41
N LYS A 36 -1.39 0.23 26.80
CA LYS A 36 -0.12 -0.11 27.43
C LYS A 36 0.79 1.12 27.38
N ILE A 37 1.31 1.51 28.55
CA ILE A 37 2.29 2.61 28.63
C ILE A 37 3.64 2.09 28.12
N LEU A 38 4.14 2.71 27.05
CA LEU A 38 5.42 2.36 26.42
C LEU A 38 6.60 3.04 27.11
N ASP A 39 6.43 4.31 27.47
CA ASP A 39 7.43 5.11 28.17
C ASP A 39 6.74 5.99 29.21
N SER A 40 6.96 5.67 30.49
CA SER A 40 6.35 6.41 31.61
C SER A 40 6.90 7.82 31.77
N THR A 41 8.12 8.09 31.27
CA THR A 41 8.75 9.42 31.35
C THR A 41 8.28 10.33 30.23
N LYS A 42 8.19 9.80 29.00
CA LYS A 42 7.65 10.53 27.85
C LYS A 42 6.12 10.53 27.81
N LYS A 43 5.48 9.72 28.66
CA LYS A 43 4.03 9.49 28.68
C LYS A 43 3.52 9.08 27.30
N THR A 44 4.08 8.02 26.73
CA THR A 44 3.60 7.46 25.46
C THR A 44 2.89 6.14 25.69
N ALA A 45 1.87 5.88 24.89
CA ALA A 45 1.02 4.71 25.01
C ALA A 45 0.72 4.07 23.65
N GLU A 46 0.41 2.78 23.75
CA GLU A 46 -0.01 1.87 22.70
C GLU A 46 -1.46 1.46 22.96
N ILE A 47 -2.33 1.53 21.96
CA ILE A 47 -3.69 0.98 22.07
C ILE A 47 -3.61 -0.52 21.82
N THR A 48 -3.93 -1.33 22.82
CA THR A 48 -3.85 -2.80 22.73
C THR A 48 -5.20 -3.44 22.38
N SER A 49 -6.31 -2.75 22.66
CA SER A 49 -7.64 -3.16 22.22
C SER A 49 -8.63 -2.02 22.31
N ALA A 50 -9.70 -2.11 21.52
CA ALA A 50 -10.86 -1.24 21.61
C ALA A 50 -12.15 -2.07 21.69
N GLN A 51 -13.15 -1.54 22.40
CA GLN A 51 -14.48 -2.13 22.53
C GLN A 51 -15.55 -1.08 22.24
N ASN A 52 -16.73 -1.52 21.80
CA ASN A 52 -17.86 -0.66 21.42
C ASN A 52 -17.47 0.36 20.33
N VAL A 53 -16.65 -0.07 19.37
CA VAL A 53 -16.28 0.73 18.20
C VAL A 53 -17.52 0.84 17.31
N GLY A 54 -18.02 2.07 17.16
CA GLY A 54 -19.15 2.36 16.27
C GLY A 54 -18.72 2.61 14.83
N GLU A 55 -19.66 3.11 14.02
CA GLU A 55 -19.44 3.39 12.59
C GLU A 55 -18.37 4.44 12.30
N SER A 56 -18.17 5.38 13.22
CA SER A 56 -17.16 6.42 13.11
C SER A 56 -16.30 6.49 14.36
N LEU A 57 -14.99 6.38 14.16
CA LEU A 57 -14.00 6.36 15.22
C LEU A 57 -13.04 7.53 15.08
N VAL A 58 -12.85 8.27 16.16
CA VAL A 58 -11.76 9.25 16.27
C VAL A 58 -10.81 8.74 17.35
N ILE A 59 -9.65 8.23 16.93
CA ILE A 59 -8.63 7.77 17.87
C ILE A 59 -8.01 9.02 18.52
N PRO A 60 -8.08 9.14 19.85
CA PRO A 60 -7.64 10.36 20.51
C PRO A 60 -6.11 10.49 20.51
N GLN A 61 -5.64 11.73 20.51
CA GLN A 61 -4.22 12.08 20.65
C GLN A 61 -3.63 11.59 21.98
N LYS A 62 -4.44 11.54 23.03
CA LYS A 62 -4.05 11.10 24.37
C LYS A 62 -5.13 10.26 25.02
N ILE A 63 -4.70 9.27 25.80
CA ILE A 63 -5.53 8.44 26.66
C ILE A 63 -4.87 8.45 28.04
N ASP A 64 -5.61 8.82 29.09
CA ASP A 64 -5.10 8.94 30.47
C ASP A 64 -3.82 9.77 30.60
N GLY A 65 -3.74 10.86 29.84
CA GLY A 65 -2.58 11.76 29.82
C GLY A 65 -1.35 11.23 29.09
N CYS A 66 -1.42 10.03 28.51
CA CYS A 66 -0.39 9.44 27.67
C CYS A 66 -0.69 9.68 26.18
N THR A 67 0.29 10.16 25.42
CA THR A 67 0.21 10.34 23.96
C THR A 67 0.14 9.00 23.26
N VAL A 68 -0.86 8.83 22.39
CA VAL A 68 -1.03 7.63 21.56
C VAL A 68 -0.01 7.65 20.43
N VAL A 69 0.90 6.69 20.41
CA VAL A 69 1.96 6.60 19.39
C VAL A 69 1.94 5.29 18.61
N SER A 70 1.24 4.26 19.09
CA SER A 70 1.10 2.99 18.39
C SER A 70 -0.28 2.37 18.58
N ILE A 71 -0.65 1.53 17.62
CA ILE A 71 -1.79 0.63 17.68
C ILE A 71 -1.21 -0.78 17.63
N ASP A 72 -1.49 -1.61 18.64
CA ASP A 72 -0.96 -2.96 18.75
C ASP A 72 -1.64 -3.93 17.79
N ASP A 73 -1.10 -5.14 17.74
CA ASP A 73 -1.66 -6.26 17.00
C ASP A 73 -3.14 -6.47 17.37
N LYS A 74 -3.99 -6.57 16.34
CA LYS A 74 -5.42 -6.86 16.45
C LYS A 74 -6.24 -5.88 17.32
N ALA A 75 -5.73 -4.69 17.62
CA ALA A 75 -6.41 -3.77 18.54
C ALA A 75 -7.85 -3.39 18.11
N PHE A 76 -8.13 -3.34 16.81
CA PHE A 76 -9.43 -3.10 16.19
C PHE A 76 -9.89 -4.27 15.30
N PHE A 77 -9.35 -5.47 15.52
CA PHE A 77 -9.69 -6.65 14.73
C PHE A 77 -11.19 -6.94 14.77
N GLY A 78 -11.80 -7.07 13.59
CA GLY A 78 -13.21 -7.45 13.45
C GLY A 78 -14.20 -6.38 13.93
N CYS A 79 -13.82 -5.10 13.96
CA CYS A 79 -14.77 -4.00 14.17
C CYS A 79 -15.64 -3.82 12.91
N THR A 80 -16.59 -4.74 12.70
CA THR A 80 -17.32 -4.88 11.42
C THR A 80 -18.13 -3.65 11.04
N GLU A 81 -18.61 -2.89 12.02
CA GLU A 81 -19.40 -1.67 11.79
C GLU A 81 -18.54 -0.45 11.49
N LEU A 82 -17.22 -0.49 11.79
CA LEU A 82 -16.34 0.66 11.62
C LEU A 82 -16.25 1.04 10.15
N ALA A 83 -16.85 2.19 9.80
CA ALA A 83 -16.90 2.70 8.44
C ALA A 83 -15.88 3.80 8.16
N SER A 84 -15.48 4.54 9.19
CA SER A 84 -14.50 5.63 9.10
C SER A 84 -13.63 5.73 10.35
N VAL A 85 -12.34 5.99 10.17
CA VAL A 85 -11.38 6.18 11.26
C VAL A 85 -10.54 7.45 11.04
N THR A 86 -10.46 8.29 12.07
CA THR A 86 -9.52 9.40 12.14
C THR A 86 -8.38 9.04 13.09
N PHE A 87 -7.15 9.07 12.59
CA PHE A 87 -5.94 8.77 13.36
C PHE A 87 -5.32 10.04 13.95
N PRO A 88 -4.66 9.95 15.12
CA PRO A 88 -3.90 11.06 15.67
C PRO A 88 -2.58 11.25 14.90
N ASP A 89 -2.20 12.50 14.63
CA ASP A 89 -0.92 12.87 14.01
C ASP A 89 0.34 12.49 14.83
N THR A 90 0.16 11.99 16.05
CA THR A 90 1.21 11.40 16.88
C THR A 90 1.49 9.94 16.57
N LEU A 91 0.61 9.27 15.82
CA LEU A 91 0.72 7.84 15.51
C LEU A 91 1.97 7.54 14.69
N LYS A 92 2.72 6.52 15.11
CA LYS A 92 3.99 6.08 14.50
C LYS A 92 3.90 4.69 13.89
N THR A 93 3.19 3.78 14.54
CA THR A 93 3.13 2.38 14.10
C THR A 93 1.72 1.80 14.20
N ILE A 94 1.42 0.89 13.28
CA ILE A 94 0.19 0.08 13.29
C ILE A 94 0.61 -1.39 13.28
N GLY A 95 0.11 -2.16 14.24
CA GLY A 95 0.44 -3.58 14.42
C GLY A 95 -0.20 -4.51 13.38
N ALA A 96 0.18 -5.77 13.45
CA ALA A 96 -0.33 -6.81 12.58
C ALA A 96 -1.83 -7.04 12.81
N ASN A 97 -2.59 -7.15 11.72
CA ASN A 97 -4.04 -7.35 11.75
C ASN A 97 -4.82 -6.30 12.56
N ALA A 98 -4.24 -5.13 12.82
CA ALA A 98 -4.82 -4.12 13.69
C ALA A 98 -6.26 -3.75 13.32
N PHE A 99 -6.57 -3.61 12.03
CA PHE A 99 -7.91 -3.33 11.49
C PHE A 99 -8.43 -4.46 10.59
N ALA A 100 -7.85 -5.67 10.67
CA ALA A 100 -8.31 -6.77 9.84
C ALA A 100 -9.77 -7.13 10.16
N GLY A 101 -10.59 -7.35 9.13
CA GLY A 101 -12.00 -7.66 9.26
C GLY A 101 -12.91 -6.46 9.60
N CYS A 102 -12.43 -5.22 9.47
CA CYS A 102 -13.30 -4.05 9.50
C CYS A 102 -14.06 -3.94 8.17
N PHE A 103 -15.06 -4.79 7.96
CA PHE A 103 -15.71 -4.99 6.66
C PHE A 103 -16.31 -3.72 6.06
N SER A 104 -16.84 -2.82 6.90
CA SER A 104 -17.50 -1.57 6.48
C SER A 104 -16.53 -0.41 6.26
N LEU A 105 -15.23 -0.57 6.55
CA LEU A 105 -14.25 0.52 6.49
C LEU A 105 -14.05 0.96 5.04
N LYS A 106 -14.36 2.22 4.74
CA LYS A 106 -14.41 2.73 3.34
C LYS A 106 -13.15 3.40 2.88
N ASP A 107 -12.47 4.08 3.79
CA ASP A 107 -11.24 4.80 3.52
C ASP A 107 -10.27 4.72 4.70
N VAL A 108 -8.98 4.71 4.37
CA VAL A 108 -7.90 4.82 5.35
C VAL A 108 -6.97 5.93 4.91
N LYS A 109 -6.77 6.89 5.81
CA LYS A 109 -5.78 7.95 5.64
C LYS A 109 -4.86 8.01 6.84
N LEU A 110 -3.69 7.41 6.71
CA LEU A 110 -2.68 7.45 7.77
C LEU A 110 -1.99 8.83 7.79
N PRO A 111 -1.63 9.32 8.98
CA PRO A 111 -0.86 10.55 9.07
C PRO A 111 0.58 10.30 8.61
N ASP A 112 1.22 11.33 8.04
CA ASP A 112 2.62 11.30 7.58
C ASP A 112 3.64 10.92 8.68
N SER A 113 3.20 10.92 9.94
CA SER A 113 3.97 10.50 11.10
C SER A 113 4.16 8.99 11.20
N VAL A 114 3.33 8.18 10.52
CA VAL A 114 3.41 6.72 10.52
C VAL A 114 4.60 6.27 9.68
N THR A 115 5.44 5.42 10.25
CA THR A 115 6.64 4.88 9.59
C THR A 115 6.59 3.37 9.38
N GLU A 116 5.66 2.68 10.02
CA GLU A 116 5.55 1.22 9.96
C GLU A 116 4.09 0.77 10.07
N VAL A 117 3.70 -0.17 9.21
CA VAL A 117 2.43 -0.88 9.26
C VAL A 117 2.67 -2.38 9.27
N GLY A 118 1.88 -3.10 10.04
CA GLY A 118 2.04 -4.54 10.28
C GLY A 118 1.35 -5.41 9.24
N LYS A 119 1.75 -6.69 9.22
CA LYS A 119 1.18 -7.71 8.32
C LYS A 119 -0.33 -7.79 8.48
N GLY A 120 -1.05 -7.84 7.36
CA GLY A 120 -2.51 -7.94 7.38
C GLY A 120 -3.25 -6.79 8.06
N CYS A 121 -2.62 -5.63 8.31
CA CYS A 121 -3.24 -4.59 9.13
C CYS A 121 -4.61 -4.09 8.63
N PHE A 122 -4.91 -4.18 7.33
CA PHE A 122 -6.22 -3.88 6.74
C PHE A 122 -6.82 -5.09 6.00
N MET A 123 -6.41 -6.31 6.34
CA MET A 123 -6.90 -7.53 5.69
C MET A 123 -8.43 -7.62 5.76
N SER A 124 -9.07 -7.96 4.65
CA SER A 124 -10.51 -8.14 4.51
C SER A 124 -11.34 -6.90 4.89
N CYS A 125 -10.81 -5.69 4.72
CA CYS A 125 -11.65 -4.48 4.70
C CYS A 125 -12.35 -4.40 3.34
N THR A 126 -13.40 -5.19 3.16
CA THR A 126 -14.00 -5.48 1.85
C THR A 126 -14.65 -4.27 1.17
N GLU A 127 -15.10 -3.28 1.95
CA GLU A 127 -15.63 -2.00 1.45
C GLU A 127 -14.57 -0.90 1.33
N LEU A 128 -13.29 -1.19 1.58
CA LEU A 128 -12.21 -0.20 1.50
C LEU A 128 -11.99 0.21 0.05
N GLU A 129 -12.39 1.41 -0.32
CA GLU A 129 -12.28 1.96 -1.68
C GLU A 129 -10.95 2.65 -1.91
N SER A 130 -10.39 3.29 -0.87
CA SER A 130 -9.13 4.03 -0.96
C SER A 130 -8.25 3.86 0.27
N ALA A 131 -6.93 3.81 0.05
CA ALA A 131 -5.95 3.78 1.12
C ALA A 131 -4.76 4.69 0.82
N ASP A 132 -4.48 5.59 1.78
CA ASP A 132 -3.31 6.45 1.85
C ASP A 132 -2.52 6.08 3.10
N LEU A 133 -1.32 5.52 2.93
CA LEU A 133 -0.44 5.09 4.02
C LEU A 133 0.44 6.23 4.56
N GLY A 134 0.26 7.46 4.07
CA GLY A 134 1.10 8.60 4.40
C GLY A 134 2.50 8.52 3.80
N LYS A 135 3.28 9.59 3.95
CA LYS A 135 4.63 9.68 3.34
C LYS A 135 5.71 8.87 4.05
N GLY A 136 5.48 8.44 5.29
CA GLY A 136 6.49 7.75 6.10
C GLY A 136 6.56 6.23 5.87
N VAL A 137 5.58 5.65 5.17
CA VAL A 137 5.51 4.21 4.90
C VAL A 137 6.01 3.94 3.48
N SER A 138 7.08 3.13 3.37
CA SER A 138 7.63 2.72 2.07
C SER A 138 7.45 1.22 1.76
N VAL A 139 6.99 0.42 2.73
CA VAL A 139 6.79 -1.02 2.57
C VAL A 139 5.33 -1.35 2.87
N VAL A 140 4.66 -1.98 1.90
CA VAL A 140 3.35 -2.58 2.12
C VAL A 140 3.57 -4.04 2.52
N PRO A 141 3.33 -4.44 3.78
CA PRO A 141 3.70 -5.75 4.27
C PRO A 141 2.81 -6.87 3.71
N GLU A 142 3.21 -8.10 4.00
CA GLU A 142 2.44 -9.30 3.68
C GLU A 142 0.96 -9.16 4.10
N ASN A 143 0.06 -9.54 3.19
CA ASN A 143 -1.39 -9.54 3.37
C ASN A 143 -2.05 -8.19 3.75
N CYS A 144 -1.32 -7.06 3.72
CA CYS A 144 -1.79 -5.76 4.23
C CYS A 144 -3.22 -5.41 3.82
N PHE A 145 -3.54 -5.55 2.53
CA PHE A 145 -4.85 -5.32 1.92
C PHE A 145 -5.42 -6.60 1.28
N TYR A 146 -5.04 -7.78 1.78
CA TYR A 146 -5.59 -9.05 1.31
C TYR A 146 -7.12 -9.00 1.37
N ALA A 147 -7.80 -9.34 0.27
CA ALA A 147 -9.25 -9.31 0.11
C ALA A 147 -9.93 -7.95 0.35
N CYS A 148 -9.23 -6.82 0.16
CA CYS A 148 -9.85 -5.50 0.04
C CYS A 148 -10.46 -5.34 -1.36
N THR A 149 -11.60 -6.00 -1.58
CA THR A 149 -12.18 -6.20 -2.91
C THR A 149 -12.67 -4.91 -3.59
N ALA A 150 -12.98 -3.86 -2.83
CA ALA A 150 -13.42 -2.56 -3.35
C ALA A 150 -12.26 -1.58 -3.64
N LEU A 151 -11.02 -1.93 -3.27
CA LEU A 151 -9.89 -1.00 -3.30
C LEU A 151 -9.55 -0.63 -4.74
N ASN A 152 -9.85 0.61 -5.11
CA ASN A 152 -9.67 1.14 -6.47
C ASN A 152 -8.69 2.32 -6.50
N SER A 153 -8.29 2.85 -5.34
CA SER A 153 -7.36 3.97 -5.23
C SER A 153 -6.27 3.70 -4.20
N PHE A 154 -5.02 3.63 -4.67
CA PHE A 154 -3.83 3.51 -3.84
C PHE A 154 -2.67 4.25 -4.52
N ASP A 155 -1.93 5.06 -3.75
CA ASP A 155 -0.76 5.78 -4.24
C ASP A 155 0.52 4.97 -4.03
N PHE A 156 1.11 4.49 -5.13
CA PHE A 156 2.35 3.71 -5.12
C PHE A 156 3.62 4.58 -5.11
N THR A 157 3.54 5.91 -5.20
CA THR A 157 4.71 6.79 -5.41
C THR A 157 5.71 6.78 -4.26
N ASN A 158 5.25 6.59 -3.01
CA ASN A 158 6.12 6.52 -1.83
C ASN A 158 6.55 5.08 -1.50
N ILE A 159 6.12 4.09 -2.28
CA ILE A 159 6.33 2.68 -2.00
C ILE A 159 7.58 2.15 -2.71
N THR A 160 8.36 1.34 -1.97
CA THR A 160 9.56 0.65 -2.44
C THR A 160 9.40 -0.86 -2.51
N GLU A 161 8.53 -1.45 -1.69
CA GLU A 161 8.32 -2.89 -1.61
C GLU A 161 6.87 -3.26 -1.36
N LEU A 162 6.38 -4.27 -2.10
CA LEU A 162 5.10 -4.94 -1.89
C LEU A 162 5.35 -6.35 -1.34
N GLY A 163 4.80 -6.67 -0.18
CA GLY A 163 4.92 -7.97 0.45
C GLY A 163 4.06 -9.04 -0.23
N THR A 164 4.29 -10.30 0.14
CA THR A 164 3.50 -11.44 -0.36
C THR A 164 2.00 -11.19 -0.15
N GLN A 165 1.22 -11.35 -1.21
CA GLN A 165 -0.23 -11.21 -1.19
C GLN A 165 -0.75 -9.86 -0.65
N SER A 166 0.07 -8.79 -0.67
CA SER A 166 -0.28 -7.50 -0.08
C SER A 166 -1.56 -6.89 -0.64
N PHE A 167 -1.89 -7.13 -1.91
CA PHE A 167 -3.15 -6.75 -2.56
C PHE A 167 -3.85 -7.94 -3.23
N TYR A 168 -3.71 -9.14 -2.66
CA TYR A 168 -4.40 -10.32 -3.18
C TYR A 168 -5.92 -10.13 -3.15
N GLY A 169 -6.61 -10.37 -4.26
CA GLY A 169 -8.05 -10.16 -4.39
C GLY A 169 -8.49 -8.69 -4.58
N CYS A 170 -7.57 -7.73 -4.70
CA CYS A 170 -7.90 -6.33 -5.00
C CYS A 170 -8.13 -6.14 -6.51
N ALA A 171 -9.25 -6.65 -7.04
CA ALA A 171 -9.54 -6.62 -8.47
C ALA A 171 -9.70 -5.20 -9.04
N GLU A 172 -10.24 -4.28 -8.23
CA GLU A 172 -10.53 -2.91 -8.62
C GLU A 172 -9.27 -2.02 -8.74
N LEU A 173 -8.09 -2.51 -8.32
CA LEU A 173 -6.80 -1.84 -8.58
C LEU A 173 -6.33 -1.99 -10.05
N SER A 174 -7.07 -2.71 -10.90
CA SER A 174 -6.73 -2.84 -12.32
C SER A 174 -6.63 -1.46 -12.99
N GLY A 175 -5.58 -1.24 -13.77
CA GLY A 175 -5.27 0.05 -14.39
C GLY A 175 -4.37 0.96 -13.56
N SER A 176 -4.03 0.57 -12.32
CA SER A 176 -3.10 1.32 -11.47
C SER A 176 -1.73 1.47 -12.13
N TYR A 177 -1.08 2.60 -11.86
CA TYR A 177 0.29 2.87 -12.26
C TYR A 177 1.26 2.51 -11.13
N ILE A 178 2.23 1.66 -11.47
CA ILE A 178 3.29 1.20 -10.57
C ILE A 178 4.61 1.85 -11.00
N PRO A 179 5.10 2.86 -10.26
CA PRO A 179 6.35 3.55 -10.59
C PRO A 179 7.58 2.68 -10.34
N SER A 180 8.69 3.06 -10.96
CA SER A 180 10.02 2.47 -10.77
C SER A 180 10.57 2.56 -9.34
N SER A 181 9.96 3.37 -8.46
CA SER A 181 10.27 3.36 -7.02
C SER A 181 9.94 2.02 -6.36
N VAL A 182 8.94 1.28 -6.86
CA VAL A 182 8.61 -0.06 -6.37
C VAL A 182 9.62 -1.05 -6.96
N THR A 183 10.60 -1.44 -6.14
CA THR A 183 11.76 -2.24 -6.57
C THR A 183 11.65 -3.72 -6.19
N ALA A 184 10.76 -4.06 -5.24
CA ALA A 184 10.57 -5.42 -4.75
C ALA A 184 9.10 -5.83 -4.68
N PHE A 185 8.82 -7.07 -5.10
CA PHE A 185 7.49 -7.66 -5.16
C PHE A 185 7.50 -9.04 -4.52
N GLY A 186 6.65 -9.25 -3.53
CA GLY A 186 6.32 -10.55 -2.97
C GLY A 186 5.44 -11.36 -3.91
N GLU A 187 5.39 -12.66 -3.64
CA GLU A 187 4.56 -13.61 -4.38
C GLU A 187 3.10 -13.16 -4.33
N ASP A 188 2.44 -13.18 -5.49
CA ASP A 188 1.03 -12.83 -5.66
C ASP A 188 0.61 -11.45 -5.08
N SER A 189 1.54 -10.50 -4.99
CA SER A 189 1.31 -9.17 -4.39
C SER A 189 0.23 -8.34 -5.08
N LEU A 190 0.06 -8.48 -6.40
CA LEU A 190 -0.93 -7.77 -7.23
C LEU A 190 -1.56 -8.68 -8.28
N GLY A 191 -2.83 -8.44 -8.60
CA GLY A 191 -3.53 -9.04 -9.76
C GLY A 191 -3.86 -10.52 -9.63
N LYS A 192 -3.80 -11.07 -8.41
CA LYS A 192 -4.07 -12.48 -8.12
C LYS A 192 -5.29 -12.64 -7.23
N HIS A 193 -5.99 -13.75 -7.37
CA HIS A 193 -7.10 -14.13 -6.50
C HIS A 193 -7.24 -15.65 -6.38
N TYR A 194 -8.02 -16.09 -5.40
CA TYR A 194 -8.32 -17.50 -5.24
C TYR A 194 -9.50 -17.89 -6.12
N SER A 195 -9.28 -18.84 -7.03
CA SER A 195 -10.32 -19.36 -7.90
C SER A 195 -10.90 -20.65 -7.35
N ILE A 196 -12.18 -20.59 -6.95
CA ILE A 196 -12.93 -21.80 -6.55
C ILE A 196 -13.10 -22.80 -7.71
N ARG A 197 -12.98 -22.33 -8.97
CA ARG A 197 -13.10 -23.18 -10.16
C ARG A 197 -11.87 -24.06 -10.34
N ASN A 198 -10.70 -23.48 -10.09
CA ASN A 198 -9.41 -24.13 -10.29
C ASN A 198 -8.79 -24.67 -8.99
N GLY A 199 -9.36 -24.32 -7.82
CA GLY A 199 -8.88 -24.77 -6.51
C GLY A 199 -7.50 -24.20 -6.16
N GLY A 200 -7.20 -22.97 -6.58
CA GLY A 200 -5.89 -22.35 -6.38
C GLY A 200 -5.82 -20.89 -6.80
N THR A 201 -4.63 -20.30 -6.67
CA THR A 201 -4.36 -18.92 -7.12
C THR A 201 -4.35 -18.86 -8.64
N GLU A 202 -5.00 -17.84 -9.20
CA GLU A 202 -4.87 -17.45 -10.60
C GLU A 202 -4.77 -15.93 -10.75
N THR A 203 -4.39 -15.48 -11.95
CA THR A 203 -4.47 -14.06 -12.30
C THR A 203 -5.92 -13.67 -12.53
N ILE A 204 -6.32 -12.53 -11.96
CA ILE A 204 -7.66 -11.96 -12.11
C ILE A 204 -7.91 -11.68 -13.61
N SER A 205 -9.04 -12.14 -14.12
CA SER A 205 -9.37 -12.01 -15.54
C SER A 205 -9.43 -10.54 -15.95
N GLY A 206 -8.69 -10.17 -17.01
CA GLY A 206 -8.64 -8.80 -17.51
C GLY A 206 -7.81 -7.82 -16.67
N PHE A 207 -7.20 -8.30 -15.57
CA PHE A 207 -6.38 -7.45 -14.71
C PHE A 207 -5.16 -6.97 -15.48
N ALA A 208 -4.92 -5.66 -15.39
CA ALA A 208 -3.88 -5.00 -16.14
C ALA A 208 -3.25 -3.88 -15.31
N LEU A 209 -1.99 -3.55 -15.58
CA LEU A 209 -1.26 -2.52 -14.84
C LEU A 209 -0.49 -1.63 -15.80
N ARG A 210 -0.29 -0.37 -15.40
CA ARG A 210 0.68 0.54 -16.01
C ARG A 210 1.96 0.49 -15.18
N CYS A 211 3.11 0.63 -15.81
CA CYS A 211 4.39 0.72 -15.10
C CYS A 211 5.47 1.34 -15.97
N ASP A 212 6.55 1.78 -15.34
CA ASP A 212 7.76 2.22 -16.02
C ASP A 212 8.46 1.06 -16.74
N GLY A 213 9.04 1.34 -17.90
CA GLY A 213 9.85 0.39 -18.65
C GLY A 213 11.14 0.04 -17.90
N ASN A 214 11.59 -1.20 -18.05
CA ASN A 214 12.70 -1.81 -17.33
C ASN A 214 12.56 -1.82 -15.80
N SER A 215 11.37 -1.54 -15.26
CA SER A 215 11.10 -1.55 -13.82
C SER A 215 10.98 -2.98 -13.25
N ALA A 216 11.01 -3.09 -11.93
CA ALA A 216 10.67 -4.35 -11.26
C ALA A 216 9.18 -4.72 -11.47
N ALA A 217 8.31 -3.72 -11.62
CA ALA A 217 6.90 -3.93 -11.93
C ALA A 217 6.71 -4.58 -13.30
N GLU A 218 7.45 -4.16 -14.33
CA GLU A 218 7.39 -4.80 -15.65
C GLU A 218 7.77 -6.28 -15.57
N LYS A 219 8.83 -6.62 -14.82
CA LYS A 219 9.22 -8.03 -14.59
C LYS A 219 8.12 -8.80 -13.87
N TYR A 220 7.55 -8.22 -12.82
CA TYR A 220 6.45 -8.83 -12.08
C TYR A 220 5.25 -9.11 -12.98
N ILE A 221 4.84 -8.14 -13.80
CA ILE A 221 3.73 -8.26 -14.76
C ILE A 221 3.97 -9.42 -15.73
N ASN A 222 5.16 -9.47 -16.33
CA ASN A 222 5.54 -10.51 -17.30
C ASN A 222 5.57 -11.90 -16.66
N SER A 223 6.14 -12.05 -15.46
CA SER A 223 6.19 -13.34 -14.75
C SER A 223 4.83 -13.82 -14.25
N ASN A 224 3.85 -12.92 -14.10
CA ASN A 224 2.54 -13.25 -13.55
C ASN A 224 1.41 -13.28 -14.59
N ASN A 225 1.73 -13.20 -15.89
CA ASN A 225 0.75 -13.14 -16.98
C ASN A 225 -0.28 -12.01 -16.79
N ILE A 226 0.16 -10.86 -16.27
CA ILE A 226 -0.66 -9.66 -16.15
C ILE A 226 -0.50 -8.87 -17.46
N ARG A 227 -1.59 -8.24 -17.93
CA ARG A 227 -1.51 -7.38 -19.11
C ARG A 227 -0.88 -6.03 -18.75
N ARG A 228 0.09 -5.56 -19.53
CA ARG A 228 0.58 -4.18 -19.44
C ARG A 228 -0.33 -3.23 -20.22
N ILE A 229 -0.67 -2.10 -19.62
CA ILE A 229 -1.31 -0.96 -20.29
C ILE A 229 -0.20 0.04 -20.64
N TYR A 230 -0.28 0.57 -21.86
CA TYR A 230 0.60 1.62 -22.36
C TYR A 230 -0.24 2.87 -22.62
N ASP A 231 0.21 4.02 -22.13
CA ASP A 231 -0.47 5.30 -22.34
C ASP A 231 0.39 6.15 -23.31
N GLY A 232 0.35 5.81 -24.61
CA GLY A 232 1.13 6.47 -25.65
C GLY A 232 1.01 5.80 -27.01
N GLY A 233 1.85 6.20 -27.96
CA GLY A 233 2.02 5.54 -29.26
C GLY A 233 1.57 6.32 -30.50
N ASP A 234 0.87 7.43 -30.33
CA ASP A 234 0.53 8.38 -31.40
C ASP A 234 1.66 9.41 -31.53
N ALA A 235 2.76 9.01 -32.18
CA ALA A 235 3.99 9.79 -32.22
C ALA A 235 3.90 11.01 -33.16
N ASP A 236 3.01 10.96 -34.16
CA ASP A 236 2.78 12.09 -35.08
C ASP A 236 1.62 13.02 -34.65
N LEU A 237 0.88 12.63 -33.61
CA LEU A 237 -0.24 13.37 -33.00
C LEU A 237 -1.45 13.52 -33.93
N ASP A 238 -1.68 12.57 -34.84
CA ASP A 238 -2.83 12.55 -35.74
C ASP A 238 -4.11 11.94 -35.11
N GLY A 239 -3.99 11.40 -33.89
CA GLY A 239 -5.06 10.77 -33.13
C GLY A 239 -5.24 9.28 -33.40
N LYS A 240 -4.32 8.63 -34.13
CA LYS A 240 -4.34 7.20 -34.42
C LYS A 240 -2.99 6.57 -34.10
N ILE A 241 -3.00 5.32 -33.64
CA ILE A 241 -1.79 4.53 -33.47
C ILE A 241 -1.61 3.67 -34.70
N THR A 242 -0.59 3.95 -35.51
CA THR A 242 -0.35 3.30 -36.79
C THR A 242 1.09 2.82 -36.96
N SER A 243 1.36 2.12 -38.06
CA SER A 243 2.74 1.81 -38.45
C SER A 243 3.56 3.06 -38.84
N ALA A 244 2.91 4.19 -39.14
CA ALA A 244 3.60 5.45 -39.41
C ALA A 244 4.23 6.02 -38.14
N ASP A 245 3.54 5.94 -37.00
CA ASP A 245 4.05 6.33 -35.68
C ASP A 245 5.30 5.54 -35.32
N ALA A 246 5.23 4.21 -35.50
CA ALA A 246 6.36 3.34 -35.26
C ALA A 246 7.56 3.68 -36.16
N ALA A 247 7.32 4.01 -37.43
CA ALA A 247 8.37 4.43 -38.35
C ALA A 247 8.98 5.78 -37.96
N LEU A 248 8.15 6.73 -37.49
CA LEU A 248 8.58 8.04 -37.02
C LEU A 248 9.48 7.92 -35.78
N VAL A 249 9.11 7.06 -34.83
CA VAL A 249 9.94 6.73 -33.66
C VAL A 249 11.29 6.12 -34.07
N LEU A 250 11.32 5.19 -35.04
CA LEU A 250 12.57 4.62 -35.56
C LEU A 250 13.43 5.67 -36.26
N GLN A 251 12.82 6.58 -37.02
CA GLN A 251 13.55 7.67 -37.68
C GLN A 251 14.22 8.58 -36.67
N GLU A 252 13.50 8.96 -35.59
CA GLU A 252 14.05 9.77 -34.51
C GLU A 252 15.19 9.04 -33.79
N TYR A 253 14.99 7.77 -33.45
CA TYR A 253 16.03 6.92 -32.86
C TYR A 253 17.30 6.82 -33.74
N ALA A 254 17.14 6.64 -35.05
CA ALA A 254 18.25 6.60 -35.99
C ALA A 254 19.01 7.93 -36.04
N SER A 255 18.28 9.05 -36.01
CA SER A 255 18.87 10.40 -35.95
C SER A 255 19.69 10.61 -34.66
N LEU A 256 19.13 10.25 -33.50
CA LEU A 256 19.81 10.34 -32.21
C LEU A 256 21.06 9.46 -32.16
N SER A 257 20.97 8.24 -32.69
CA SER A 257 22.12 7.31 -32.79
C SER A 257 23.24 7.85 -33.69
N GLY A 258 22.90 8.70 -34.65
CA GLY A 258 23.85 9.44 -35.50
C GLY A 258 24.47 10.68 -34.83
N GLY A 259 24.16 10.95 -33.56
CA GLY A 259 24.67 12.10 -32.80
C GLY A 259 23.91 13.40 -33.03
N ASN A 260 22.76 13.36 -33.72
CA ASN A 260 21.92 14.54 -33.87
C ASN A 260 21.15 14.83 -32.58
N LYS A 261 20.66 16.06 -32.46
CA LYS A 261 19.78 16.45 -31.36
C LYS A 261 18.35 15.94 -31.60
N LEU A 262 17.66 15.71 -30.50
CA LEU A 262 16.24 15.39 -30.49
C LEU A 262 15.43 16.47 -31.22
N SER A 263 14.57 16.03 -32.14
CA SER A 263 13.69 16.85 -32.96
C SER A 263 12.24 16.88 -32.44
N PHE A 264 11.80 15.83 -31.74
CA PHE A 264 10.44 15.74 -31.20
C PHE A 264 10.11 16.84 -30.19
N THR A 265 8.89 17.36 -30.29
CA THR A 265 8.29 18.20 -29.25
C THR A 265 8.10 17.42 -27.95
N GLU A 266 7.87 18.10 -26.83
CA GLU A 266 7.59 17.46 -25.54
C GLU A 266 6.40 16.49 -25.62
N LYS A 267 5.32 16.87 -26.32
CA LYS A 267 4.14 16.01 -26.48
C LYS A 267 4.46 14.76 -27.28
N GLN A 268 5.21 14.91 -28.38
CA GLN A 268 5.62 13.77 -29.20
C GLN A 268 6.58 12.86 -28.43
N ARG A 269 7.46 13.41 -27.59
CA ARG A 269 8.31 12.60 -26.71
C ARG A 269 7.49 11.68 -25.82
N VAL A 270 6.47 12.22 -25.14
CA VAL A 270 5.61 11.44 -24.24
C VAL A 270 4.88 10.33 -25.01
N GLN A 271 4.44 10.58 -26.24
CA GLN A 271 3.80 9.55 -27.06
C GLN A 271 4.79 8.53 -27.62
N ALA A 272 6.00 8.98 -27.97
CA ALA A 272 7.05 8.16 -28.57
C ALA A 272 7.78 7.28 -27.55
N ASP A 273 7.97 7.73 -26.31
CA ASP A 273 8.51 6.95 -25.19
C ASP A 273 7.38 6.16 -24.53
N ILE A 274 6.77 5.26 -25.31
CA ILE A 274 5.54 4.56 -24.93
C ILE A 274 5.74 3.61 -23.76
N ASN A 275 6.97 3.10 -23.58
CA ASN A 275 7.31 2.24 -22.45
C ASN A 275 7.73 3.03 -21.21
N THR A 276 7.79 4.36 -21.29
CA THR A 276 8.17 5.31 -20.22
C THR A 276 9.52 4.99 -19.56
N ASP A 277 10.51 4.54 -20.34
CA ASP A 277 11.87 4.27 -19.87
C ASP A 277 12.83 5.47 -20.01
N GLY A 278 12.35 6.58 -20.58
CA GLY A 278 13.08 7.81 -20.77
C GLY A 278 13.90 7.86 -22.05
N LYS A 279 13.80 6.85 -22.94
CA LYS A 279 14.60 6.76 -24.17
C LYS A 279 13.72 6.45 -25.37
N ILE A 280 13.76 7.30 -26.38
CA ILE A 280 13.14 7.02 -27.69
C ILE A 280 14.04 6.05 -28.47
N ASN A 281 13.59 4.80 -28.64
CA ASN A 281 14.37 3.74 -29.26
C ASN A 281 13.52 2.70 -30.02
N ALA A 282 14.19 1.66 -30.54
CA ALA A 282 13.54 0.62 -31.33
C ALA A 282 12.50 -0.20 -30.53
N SER A 283 12.65 -0.26 -29.20
CA SER A 283 11.68 -0.95 -28.32
C SER A 283 10.33 -0.24 -28.34
N ASP A 284 10.32 1.10 -28.34
CA ASP A 284 9.09 1.88 -28.41
C ASP A 284 8.36 1.65 -29.72
N SER A 285 9.09 1.70 -30.84
CA SER A 285 8.55 1.40 -32.16
C SER A 285 7.94 0.00 -32.23
N ALA A 286 8.61 -0.99 -31.64
CA ALA A 286 8.10 -2.37 -31.59
C ALA A 286 6.80 -2.47 -30.77
N ILE A 287 6.68 -1.74 -29.66
CA ILE A 287 5.45 -1.70 -28.85
C ILE A 287 4.31 -1.02 -29.63
N ILE A 288 4.59 0.10 -30.32
CA ILE A 288 3.60 0.78 -31.17
C ILE A 288 3.08 -0.18 -32.26
N LEU A 289 3.97 -0.92 -32.93
CA LEU A 289 3.57 -1.92 -33.91
C LEU A 289 2.75 -3.06 -33.30
N MET A 290 3.07 -3.48 -32.08
CA MET A 290 2.31 -4.50 -31.36
C MET A 290 0.88 -4.04 -31.08
N ILE A 291 0.71 -2.80 -30.62
CA ILE A 291 -0.61 -2.20 -30.36
C ILE A 291 -1.39 -2.10 -31.67
N TYR A 292 -0.79 -1.50 -32.71
CA TYR A 292 -1.40 -1.37 -34.03
C TYR A 292 -1.86 -2.73 -34.61
N ALA A 293 -1.01 -3.76 -34.52
CA ALA A 293 -1.36 -5.09 -35.01
C ALA A 293 -2.50 -5.73 -34.20
N GLY A 294 -2.58 -5.46 -32.89
CA GLY A 294 -3.66 -5.90 -32.02
C GLY A 294 -5.01 -5.26 -32.40
N GLU A 295 -5.04 -3.97 -32.70
CA GLU A 295 -6.26 -3.26 -33.13
C GLU A 295 -6.83 -3.77 -34.45
N GLN A 296 -5.99 -4.24 -35.38
CA GLN A 296 -6.44 -4.83 -36.65
C GLN A 296 -7.05 -6.23 -36.49
N SER A 297 -6.90 -6.86 -35.33
CA SER A 297 -7.32 -8.25 -35.07
C SER A 297 -8.58 -8.38 -34.21
N ALA A 298 -9.14 -7.25 -33.74
CA ALA A 298 -10.38 -7.16 -32.95
C ALA A 298 -11.57 -6.75 -33.82
#